data_AF-A0A0G0M3U8-F1
#
_entry.id   AF-A0A0G0M3U8-F1
#
_cell.length_a   1.000
_cell.length_b   1.000
_cell.length_c   1.000
_cell.angle_alpha   90.00
_cell.angle_beta   90.00
_cell.angle_gamma   90.00
#
_symmetry.space_group_name_H-M   'P 1'
#
loop_
_entity.id
_entity.type
_entity.pdbx_description
1 polymer ?
#
loop_
_entity_poly.entity_id
_entity_poly.type
_entity_poly.pdbx_seq_one_letter_code
_entity_poly.pdbx_strand_id
1 'polypeptide(L)'
;MSSHTSSSTTSNKKSFEDGTFENGTTIEEALNVSIQQLKDLNKHFPCRENSFTIKKMKKALKWLNYLTKDRIKRGVEGKRFA
;
A
#
# COMPACT_ATOMS: atom_id res chain seq x y z
N MET A 1 -7.67 23.29 -44.57
CA MET A 1 -6.41 23.09 -43.81
C MET A 1 -6.65 23.55 -42.40
N SER A 2 -7.18 22.68 -41.53
CA SER A 2 -7.33 22.98 -40.10
C SER A 2 -6.53 21.94 -39.35
N SER A 3 -5.31 22.34 -39.02
CA SER A 3 -4.35 21.61 -38.20
C SER A 3 -4.92 21.46 -36.79
N HIS A 4 -5.49 20.30 -36.49
CA HIS A 4 -5.66 19.85 -35.12
C HIS A 4 -4.27 19.57 -34.55
N THR A 5 -3.75 20.52 -33.79
CA THR A 5 -2.59 20.33 -32.93
C THR A 5 -2.97 19.32 -31.86
N SER A 6 -2.55 18.07 -32.04
CA SER A 6 -2.58 17.04 -31.00
C SER A 6 -1.60 17.45 -29.91
N SER A 7 -2.09 18.20 -28.93
CA SER A 7 -1.39 18.43 -27.66
C SER A 7 -1.16 17.07 -27.03
N SER A 8 0.09 16.64 -27.07
CA SER A 8 0.61 15.47 -26.37
C SER A 8 0.36 15.65 -24.87
N THR A 9 -0.70 15.03 -24.37
CA THR A 9 -0.94 14.89 -22.92
C THR A 9 0.12 13.96 -22.37
N THR A 10 1.30 14.48 -22.06
CA THR A 10 2.27 13.82 -21.19
C THR A 10 1.66 13.76 -19.80
N SER A 11 0.92 12.68 -19.55
CA SER A 11 0.42 12.30 -18.22
C SER A 11 1.63 12.09 -17.32
N ASN A 12 2.04 13.16 -16.64
CA ASN A 12 3.13 13.15 -15.68
C ASN A 12 2.69 12.30 -14.48
N LYS A 13 2.98 10.99 -14.52
CA LYS A 13 2.76 10.06 -13.40
C LYS A 13 3.66 10.50 -12.25
N LYS A 14 3.09 11.15 -11.26
CA LYS A 14 3.81 11.49 -10.03
C LYS A 14 3.94 10.18 -9.23
N SER A 15 5.16 9.83 -8.88
CA SER A 15 5.44 8.75 -7.94
C SER A 15 5.30 9.29 -6.52
N PHE A 16 4.67 8.54 -5.62
CA PHE A 16 4.69 8.86 -4.19
C PHE A 16 6.10 8.70 -3.62
N GLU A 17 6.37 9.36 -2.49
CA GLU A 17 7.67 9.35 -1.81
C GLU A 17 8.11 7.96 -1.33
N ASP A 18 7.24 6.95 -1.37
CA ASP A 18 7.51 5.54 -1.06
C ASP A 18 7.81 4.67 -2.29
N GLY A 19 7.79 5.25 -3.49
CA GLY A 19 8.03 4.54 -4.75
C GLY A 19 6.81 3.79 -5.29
N THR A 20 5.64 3.99 -4.69
CA THR A 20 4.36 3.56 -5.26
C THR A 20 3.86 4.55 -6.32
N PHE A 21 3.08 4.05 -7.28
CA PHE A 21 2.50 4.88 -8.34
C PHE A 21 1.33 5.69 -7.77
N GLU A 22 1.07 6.89 -8.31
CA GLU A 22 -0.01 7.84 -7.91
C GLU A 22 -1.42 7.24 -7.73
N ASN A 23 -1.65 6.01 -8.22
CA ASN A 23 -2.93 5.28 -8.15
C ASN A 23 -2.81 3.88 -7.49
N GLY A 24 -1.68 3.55 -6.85
CA GLY A 24 -1.49 2.28 -6.15
C GLY A 24 -1.75 2.42 -4.65
N THR A 25 -2.43 1.45 -4.04
CA THR A 25 -2.51 1.37 -2.56
C THR A 25 -1.23 0.76 -2.02
N THR A 26 -0.77 1.21 -0.86
CA THR A 26 0.39 0.61 -0.19
C THR A 26 0.05 -0.78 0.34
N ILE A 27 1.05 -1.66 0.49
CA ILE A 27 0.78 -3.00 1.05
C ILE A 27 0.28 -2.89 2.49
N GLU A 28 0.73 -1.88 3.22
CA GLU A 28 0.28 -1.50 4.55
C GLU A 28 -1.23 -1.20 4.57
N GLU A 29 -1.69 -0.36 3.65
CA GLU A 29 -3.12 -0.03 3.50
C GLU A 29 -3.94 -1.25 3.09
N ALA A 30 -3.50 -1.99 2.07
CA ALA A 30 -4.18 -3.19 1.61
C ALA A 30 -4.35 -4.20 2.75
N LEU A 31 -3.26 -4.45 3.49
CA LEU A 31 -3.27 -5.37 4.62
C LEU A 31 -4.17 -4.87 5.76
N ASN A 32 -4.20 -3.56 6.00
CA ASN A 32 -5.08 -2.97 7.01
C ASN A 32 -6.57 -3.16 6.64
N VAL A 33 -6.94 -2.95 5.37
CA VAL A 33 -8.29 -3.24 4.87
C VAL A 33 -8.63 -4.72 5.04
N SER A 34 -7.73 -5.63 4.66
CA SER A 34 -7.95 -7.07 4.84
C SER A 34 -8.10 -7.48 6.31
N ILE A 35 -7.38 -6.83 7.24
CA ILE A 35 -7.56 -7.07 8.68
C ILE A 35 -8.97 -6.66 9.13
N GLN A 36 -9.52 -5.55 8.64
CA GLN A 36 -10.88 -5.13 8.99
C GLN A 36 -11.92 -6.09 8.43
N GLN A 37 -11.78 -6.47 7.15
CA GLN A 37 -12.66 -7.46 6.52
C GLN A 37 -12.67 -8.79 7.28
N LEU A 38 -11.50 -9.28 7.70
CA LEU A 38 -11.40 -10.52 8.46
C LEU A 38 -11.95 -10.39 9.89
N LYS A 39 -11.85 -9.21 10.53
CA LYS A 39 -12.50 -8.96 11.82
C LYS A 39 -14.02 -8.99 11.69
N ASP A 40 -14.57 -8.36 10.65
CA ASP A 40 -16.00 -8.35 10.40
C ASP A 40 -16.48 -9.77 10.10
N LEU A 41 -15.75 -10.52 9.26
CA LEU A 41 -16.02 -11.94 9.02
C LEU A 41 -16.01 -12.75 10.31
N ASN A 42 -14.99 -12.57 11.17
CA ASN A 42 -14.88 -13.28 12.44
C ASN A 42 -15.95 -12.86 13.47
N LYS A 43 -16.53 -11.67 13.35
CA LYS A 43 -17.66 -11.23 14.17
C LYS A 43 -18.93 -12.00 13.82
N HIS A 44 -19.14 -12.26 12.52
CA HIS A 44 -20.30 -13.03 12.04
C HIS A 44 -20.09 -14.55 12.13
N PHE A 45 -18.86 -15.02 11.90
CA PHE A 45 -18.48 -16.42 11.86
C PHE A 45 -17.21 -16.63 12.70
N PRO A 46 -17.34 -16.69 14.03
CA PRO A 46 -16.19 -16.78 14.92
C PRO A 46 -15.51 -18.14 14.77
N CYS A 47 -14.22 -18.13 14.45
CA CYS A 47 -13.37 -19.32 14.54
C CYS A 47 -11.97 -19.00 15.08
N ARG A 48 -11.29 -20.04 15.56
CA ARG A 48 -9.96 -19.91 16.18
C ARG A 48 -8.92 -19.47 15.16
N GLU A 49 -9.02 -20.00 13.95
CA GLU A 49 -8.13 -19.77 12.82
C GLU A 49 -8.21 -18.30 12.39
N ASN A 50 -9.43 -17.74 12.25
CA ASN A 50 -9.62 -16.32 11.94
C ASN A 50 -8.97 -15.43 13.00
N SER A 51 -9.20 -15.72 14.27
CA SER A 51 -8.59 -14.97 15.39
C SER A 51 -7.06 -15.03 15.37
N PHE A 52 -6.48 -16.18 15.01
CA PHE A 52 -5.04 -16.36 14.87
C PHE A 52 -4.48 -15.60 13.65
N THR A 53 -5.16 -15.69 12.52
CA THR A 53 -4.80 -14.98 11.28
C THR A 53 -4.81 -13.48 11.49
N ILE A 54 -5.83 -12.91 12.15
CA ILE A 54 -5.87 -11.48 12.52
C ILE A 54 -4.63 -11.09 13.34
N LYS A 55 -4.22 -11.90 14.31
CA LYS A 55 -3.01 -11.62 15.11
C LYS A 55 -1.74 -11.63 14.25
N LYS A 56 -1.60 -12.59 13.33
CA LYS A 56 -0.45 -12.68 12.42
C LYS A 56 -0.41 -11.53 11.43
N MET A 57 -1.54 -11.16 10.83
CA MET A 57 -1.64 -10.00 9.93
C MET A 57 -1.30 -8.69 10.66
N LYS A 58 -1.77 -8.49 11.90
CA LYS A 58 -1.37 -7.33 12.72
C LYS A 58 0.14 -7.29 12.98
N LYS A 59 0.78 -8.45 13.21
CA LYS A 59 2.24 -8.53 13.37
C LYS A 59 2.97 -8.18 12.06
N ALA A 60 2.48 -8.67 10.93
CA ALA A 60 3.01 -8.32 9.62
C ALA A 60 2.90 -6.81 9.34
N LEU A 61 1.74 -6.20 9.61
CA LEU A 61 1.54 -4.75 9.47
C LEU A 61 2.52 -3.94 10.32
N LYS A 62 2.76 -4.36 11.58
CA LYS A 62 3.77 -3.72 12.44
C LYS A 62 5.17 -3.79 11.84
N TRP A 63 5.55 -4.91 11.23
CA TRP A 63 6.85 -5.07 10.57
C TRP A 63 6.97 -4.21 9.31
N LEU A 64 5.93 -4.13 8.48
CA LEU A 64 5.92 -3.25 7.32
C LEU A 64 6.10 -1.79 7.75
N ASN A 65 5.33 -1.32 8.73
CA ASN A 65 5.47 0.02 9.28
C ASN A 65 6.87 0.28 9.87
N TYR A 66 7.49 -0.72 10.49
CA TYR A 66 8.87 -0.62 10.98
C TYR A 66 9.85 -0.45 9.81
N LEU A 67 9.72 -1.25 8.75
CA LEU A 67 10.56 -1.15 7.56
C LEU A 67 10.40 0.21 6.87
N THR A 68 9.17 0.70 6.73
CA THR A 68 8.89 2.03 6.17
C THR A 68 9.54 3.13 6.99
N LYS A 69 9.42 3.09 8.32
CA LYS A 69 10.12 4.03 9.21
C LYS A 69 11.64 3.93 9.09
N ASP A 70 12.17 2.72 8.97
CA ASP A 70 13.60 2.49 8.83
C ASP A 70 14.13 3.00 7.48
N ARG A 71 13.38 2.80 6.39
CA ARG A 71 13.72 3.36 5.07
C ARG A 71 13.64 4.89 5.04
N ILE A 72 12.64 5.49 5.69
CA ILE A 72 12.55 6.94 5.91
C ILE A 72 13.77 7.45 6.69
N LYS A 73 14.11 6.78 7.80
CA LYS A 73 15.28 7.14 8.63
C LYS A 73 16.60 7.06 7.85
N ARG A 74 16.74 6.07 6.98
CA ARG A 74 17.90 5.90 6.09
C ARG A 74 17.88 6.85 4.88
N GLY A 75 16.80 7.62 4.68
CA GLY A 75 16.65 8.51 3.52
C GLY A 75 16.65 7.77 2.18
N VAL A 76 16.18 6.51 2.18
CA VAL A 76 16.09 5.65 0.99
C VAL A 76 14.65 5.41 0.53
N GLU A 77 13.67 5.96 1.23
CA GLU A 77 12.25 5.90 0.82
C GLU A 77 12.09 6.62 -0.53
N GLY A 78 11.44 5.95 -1.49
CA GLY A 78 11.22 6.49 -2.84
C GLY A 78 12.41 6.37 -3.80
N LYS A 79 13.58 5.93 -3.33
CA LYS A 79 14.74 5.67 -4.19
C LYS A 79 14.66 4.25 -4.73
N ARG A 80 14.27 4.10 -6.00
CA ARG A 80 14.49 2.84 -6.72
C ARG A 80 15.97 2.72 -7.03
N PHE A 81 16.59 1.62 -6.61
CA PHE A 81 17.85 1.20 -7.20
C PHE A 81 17.56 0.81 -8.65
N ALA A 82 18.27 1.44 -9.58
CA ALA A 82 18.20 1.16 -11.01
C ALA A 82 18.80 -0.21 -11.33
#